data_AF-A0A935AG46-F1
#
_entry.id   AF-A0A935AG46-F1
#
_cell.length_a   1.000
_cell.length_b   1.000
_cell.length_c   1.000
_cell.angle_alpha   90.00
_cell.angle_beta   90.00
_cell.angle_gamma   90.00
#
_symmetry.space_group_name_H-M   'P 1'
#
loop_
_entity.id
_entity.type
_entity.pdbx_description
1 polymer ?
#
loop_
_entity_poly.entity_id
_entity_poly.type
_entity_poly.pdbx_seq_one_letter_code
_entity_poly.pdbx_strand_id
1 'polypeptide(L)'
;MVWYQKRDFVQSPDRVTEVARYTSKNSPLLDNTVRTLAYNGYTGEMFIVTPGGIQSFKTETTSGGNSHSSSVVAFPNPVRPDYTGPIAIKGLVRDANVKITDINGKLVYETKALGGQAIWDGMDYNGSRAATGVYLVFSANENTSLPSDALVTKILIVR
;
A
#
# COMPACT_ATOMS: atom_id res chain seq x y z
N MET A 1 -7.75 -7.20 -3.62
CA MET A 1 -7.82 -6.70 -5.00
C MET A 1 -7.53 -7.87 -5.96
N VAL A 2 -8.38 -8.12 -6.97
CA VAL A 2 -8.18 -9.22 -7.93
C VAL A 2 -7.93 -8.62 -9.32
N TRP A 3 -6.83 -9.03 -9.96
CA TRP A 3 -6.45 -8.60 -11.31
C TRP A 3 -6.81 -9.71 -12.31
N TYR A 4 -7.52 -9.38 -13.38
CA TYR A 4 -8.03 -10.38 -14.34
C TYR A 4 -7.24 -10.38 -15.66
N GLN A 5 -6.80 -11.57 -16.07
CA GLN A 5 -5.91 -11.83 -17.22
C GLN A 5 -6.51 -11.52 -18.61
N LYS A 6 -7.75 -11.03 -18.73
CA LYS A 6 -8.40 -10.80 -20.02
C LYS A 6 -9.03 -9.43 -20.21
N ARG A 7 -8.99 -8.55 -19.20
CA ARG A 7 -9.66 -7.23 -19.26
C ARG A 7 -8.92 -6.21 -18.39
N ASP A 8 -8.87 -4.98 -18.87
CA ASP A 8 -8.03 -3.91 -18.33
C ASP A 8 -8.65 -3.21 -17.11
N PHE A 9 -9.26 -3.98 -16.21
CA PHE A 9 -9.92 -3.45 -15.03
C PHE A 9 -9.63 -4.25 -13.75
N VAL A 10 -9.70 -3.55 -12.63
CA VAL A 10 -9.63 -4.08 -11.27
C VAL A 10 -11.04 -4.31 -10.78
N GLN A 11 -11.30 -5.44 -10.13
CA GLN A 11 -12.62 -5.77 -9.59
C GLN A 11 -12.60 -5.90 -8.07
N SER A 12 -13.75 -5.67 -7.45
CA SER A 12 -13.98 -5.89 -6.03
C SER A 12 -13.81 -7.39 -5.68
N PRO A 13 -13.52 -7.73 -4.41
CA PRO A 13 -13.30 -9.12 -4.00
C PRO A 13 -14.49 -10.05 -4.32
N ASP A 14 -15.71 -9.52 -4.27
CA ASP A 14 -16.97 -10.21 -4.59
C ASP A 14 -17.23 -10.36 -6.11
N ARG A 15 -16.36 -9.78 -6.96
CA ARG A 15 -16.48 -9.78 -8.42
C ARG A 15 -17.77 -9.17 -8.95
N VAL A 16 -18.35 -8.21 -8.24
CA VAL A 16 -19.56 -7.49 -8.68
C VAL A 16 -19.20 -6.12 -9.24
N THR A 17 -18.22 -5.44 -8.66
CA THR A 17 -17.94 -4.02 -8.92
C THR A 17 -16.61 -3.84 -9.64
N GLU A 18 -16.60 -3.11 -10.74
CA GLU A 18 -15.37 -2.59 -11.34
C GLU A 18 -14.82 -1.46 -10.45
N VAL A 19 -13.65 -1.67 -9.86
CA VAL A 19 -12.99 -0.74 -8.93
C VAL A 19 -12.13 0.28 -9.68
N ALA A 20 -11.50 -0.13 -10.79
CA ALA A 20 -10.70 0.76 -11.62
C ALA A 20 -10.57 0.21 -13.04
N ARG A 21 -10.35 1.08 -14.04
CA ARG A 21 -10.05 0.69 -15.43
C ARG A 21 -8.83 1.44 -15.95
N TYR A 22 -7.86 0.69 -16.46
CA TYR A 22 -6.63 1.21 -17.01
C TYR A 22 -6.58 0.95 -18.51
N THR A 23 -6.34 1.98 -19.29
CA THR A 23 -6.22 1.93 -20.75
C THR A 23 -5.00 2.75 -21.14
N SER A 24 -4.48 2.50 -22.34
CA SER A 24 -3.42 3.32 -22.94
C SER A 24 -3.75 4.81 -23.06
N LYS A 25 -5.04 5.19 -22.97
CA LYS A 25 -5.48 6.60 -23.02
C LYS A 25 -5.50 7.29 -21.67
N ASN A 26 -5.77 6.56 -20.59
CA ASN A 26 -5.94 7.13 -19.24
C ASN A 26 -4.86 6.66 -18.25
N SER A 27 -3.88 5.89 -18.72
CA SER A 27 -2.82 5.34 -17.90
C SER A 27 -1.57 5.07 -18.74
N PRO A 28 -0.40 4.85 -18.10
CA PRO A 28 0.84 4.44 -18.77
C PRO A 28 0.82 3.02 -19.38
N LEU A 29 -0.35 2.40 -19.57
CA LEU A 29 -0.48 1.07 -20.16
C LEU A 29 -0.06 1.12 -21.64
N LEU A 30 0.85 0.23 -22.04
CA LEU A 30 1.42 0.21 -23.39
C LEU A 30 0.41 -0.20 -24.47
N ASP A 31 -0.58 -1.04 -24.13
CA ASP A 31 -1.62 -1.51 -25.05
C ASP A 31 -2.84 -1.97 -24.23
N ASN A 32 -4.06 -1.77 -24.76
CA ASN A 32 -5.31 -2.22 -24.12
C ASN A 32 -5.52 -3.75 -24.22
N THR A 33 -4.61 -4.47 -24.85
CA THR A 33 -4.68 -5.93 -24.99
C THR A 33 -3.74 -6.58 -23.98
N VAL A 34 -4.26 -6.99 -22.83
CA VAL A 34 -3.49 -7.77 -21.85
C VAL A 34 -3.40 -9.24 -22.28
N ARG A 35 -2.18 -9.73 -22.51
CA ARG A 35 -1.91 -11.15 -22.81
C ARG A 35 -1.79 -11.99 -21.54
N THR A 36 -1.06 -11.49 -20.55
CA THR A 36 -0.88 -12.18 -19.27
C THR A 36 -0.52 -11.19 -18.15
N LEU A 37 -0.78 -11.62 -16.93
CA LEU A 37 -0.48 -10.92 -15.68
C LEU A 37 0.25 -11.87 -14.72
N ALA A 38 1.27 -11.36 -14.04
CA ALA A 38 1.96 -12.08 -12.97
C ALA A 38 2.19 -11.16 -11.77
N TYR A 39 1.79 -11.60 -10.58
CA TYR A 39 1.91 -10.82 -9.35
C TYR A 39 3.04 -11.35 -8.48
N ASN A 40 3.99 -10.49 -8.13
CA ASN A 40 4.99 -10.76 -7.10
C ASN A 40 4.47 -10.29 -5.74
N GLY A 41 3.95 -11.23 -4.94
CA GLY A 41 3.42 -10.95 -3.61
C GLY A 41 4.43 -10.38 -2.63
N TYR A 42 5.72 -10.68 -2.77
CA TYR A 42 6.75 -10.16 -1.87
C TYR A 42 7.02 -8.68 -2.11
N THR A 43 7.06 -8.26 -3.38
CA THR A 43 7.39 -6.88 -3.75
C THR A 43 6.15 -6.01 -3.97
N GLY A 44 4.97 -6.61 -4.14
CA GLY A 44 3.75 -5.91 -4.55
C GLY A 44 3.75 -5.50 -6.02
N GLU A 45 4.56 -6.15 -6.86
CA GLU A 45 4.66 -5.80 -8.29
C GLU A 45 3.71 -6.64 -9.13
N MET A 46 2.92 -5.97 -9.95
CA MET A 46 2.15 -6.58 -11.01
C MET A 46 2.91 -6.42 -12.32
N PHE A 47 3.31 -7.54 -12.93
CA PHE A 47 3.85 -7.58 -14.28
C PHE A 47 2.71 -7.78 -15.27
N ILE A 48 2.68 -6.94 -16.31
CA ILE A 48 1.66 -6.91 -17.35
C ILE A 48 2.36 -7.11 -18.68
N VAL A 49 1.94 -8.12 -19.43
CA VAL A 49 2.45 -8.40 -20.77
C VAL A 49 1.38 -8.04 -21.79
N THR A 50 1.74 -7.18 -22.73
CA THR A 50 0.87 -6.74 -23.83
C THR A 50 1.60 -6.88 -25.18
N PRO A 51 0.94 -6.74 -26.34
CA PRO A 51 1.62 -6.67 -27.64
C PRO A 51 2.69 -5.56 -27.72
N GLY A 52 2.50 -4.46 -26.98
CA GLY A 52 3.44 -3.35 -26.92
C GLY A 52 4.68 -3.60 -26.04
N GLY A 53 4.71 -4.68 -25.26
CA GLY A 53 5.85 -5.05 -24.42
C GLY A 53 5.48 -5.53 -23.01
N ILE A 54 6.47 -5.57 -22.14
CA ILE A 54 6.32 -5.93 -20.72
C ILE A 54 6.44 -4.66 -19.89
N GLN A 55 5.51 -4.44 -18.97
CA GLN A 55 5.56 -3.35 -17.99
C GLN A 55 5.29 -3.88 -16.57
N SER A 56 5.74 -3.15 -15.55
CA SER A 56 5.40 -3.44 -14.16
C SER A 56 4.70 -2.26 -13.49
N PHE A 57 3.80 -2.56 -12.57
CA PHE A 57 3.09 -1.59 -11.74
C PHE A 57 3.25 -1.96 -10.27
N LYS A 58 3.56 -0.96 -9.43
CA LYS A 58 3.64 -1.15 -7.98
C LYS A 58 2.25 -1.02 -7.38
N THR A 59 1.73 -2.11 -6.81
CA THR A 59 0.42 -2.12 -6.17
C THR A 59 0.51 -1.69 -4.71
N GLU A 60 -0.64 -1.39 -4.13
CA GLU A 60 -0.79 -1.07 -2.71
C GLU A 60 -0.76 -2.31 -1.82
N THR A 61 -0.81 -3.52 -2.40
CA THR A 61 -0.90 -4.78 -1.66
C THR A 61 0.40 -5.57 -1.74
N THR A 62 0.68 -6.34 -0.70
CA THR A 62 1.73 -7.35 -0.65
C THR A 62 1.18 -8.60 0.03
N SER A 63 1.85 -9.74 -0.13
CA SER A 63 1.59 -10.90 0.71
C SER A 63 1.94 -10.56 2.17
N GLY A 64 0.99 -10.77 3.08
CA GLY A 64 1.22 -10.67 4.53
C GLY A 64 1.52 -12.03 5.15
N GLY A 65 2.44 -12.06 6.12
CA GLY A 65 2.73 -13.22 6.96
C GLY A 65 1.85 -13.28 8.22
N ASN A 66 2.14 -14.23 9.10
CA ASN A 66 1.49 -14.38 10.41
C ASN A 66 2.16 -13.54 11.53
N SER A 67 3.26 -12.87 11.21
CA SER A 67 3.99 -11.96 12.08
C SER A 67 4.55 -10.79 11.27
N HIS A 68 4.94 -9.72 11.95
CA HIS A 68 5.74 -8.66 11.35
C HIS A 68 7.08 -9.22 10.86
N SER A 69 7.58 -8.65 9.76
CA SER A 69 8.93 -8.89 9.28
C SER A 69 9.95 -8.31 10.25
N SER A 70 11.14 -8.92 10.35
CA SER A 70 12.27 -8.30 11.05
C SER A 70 12.76 -6.99 10.40
N SER A 71 12.30 -6.69 9.18
CA SER A 71 12.73 -5.55 8.38
C SER A 71 11.56 -4.62 8.02
N VAL A 72 10.67 -4.33 8.97
CA VAL A 72 9.58 -3.36 8.73
C VAL A 72 10.15 -1.99 8.37
N VAL A 73 9.65 -1.42 7.28
CA VAL A 73 10.13 -0.15 6.75
C VAL A 73 8.98 0.72 6.27
N ALA A 74 9.02 2.00 6.63
CA ALA A 74 8.20 3.03 6.01
C ALA A 74 9.01 3.74 4.90
N PHE A 75 8.43 3.91 3.72
CA PHE A 75 9.08 4.57 2.59
C PHE A 75 8.10 5.43 1.77
N PRO A 76 8.52 6.60 1.26
CA PRO A 76 9.84 7.19 1.49
C PRO A 76 10.03 7.68 2.93
N ASN A 77 11.26 7.63 3.44
CA ASN A 77 11.61 8.15 4.76
C ASN A 77 13.06 8.68 4.72
N PRO A 78 13.30 10.00 4.89
CA PRO A 78 12.29 11.03 5.13
C PRO A 78 11.38 11.27 3.92
N VAL A 79 10.14 11.68 4.19
CA VAL A 79 9.21 12.23 3.21
C VAL A 79 9.64 13.67 2.92
N ARG A 80 10.10 13.92 1.70
CA ARG A 80 10.64 15.22 1.28
C ARG A 80 9.52 16.20 0.90
N PRO A 81 9.78 17.53 0.90
CA PRO A 81 8.76 18.54 0.62
C PRO A 81 8.14 18.40 -0.79
N ASP A 82 8.92 17.92 -1.75
CA ASP A 82 8.54 17.72 -3.16
C ASP A 82 7.83 16.39 -3.42
N TYR A 83 7.78 15.48 -2.44
CA TYR A 83 7.10 14.21 -2.56
C TYR A 83 5.60 14.34 -2.26
N THR A 84 4.77 14.11 -3.29
CA THR A 84 3.30 14.20 -3.18
C THR A 84 2.60 12.85 -3.21
N GLY A 85 3.35 11.76 -3.38
CA GLY A 85 2.84 10.39 -3.49
C GLY A 85 2.53 9.71 -2.15
N PRO A 86 2.14 8.43 -2.20
CA PRO A 86 1.80 7.66 -1.00
C PRO A 86 3.03 7.21 -0.21
N ILE A 87 2.92 7.24 1.12
CA ILE A 87 3.86 6.67 2.07
C ILE A 87 3.42 5.23 2.37
N ALA A 88 4.28 4.27 2.11
CA ALA A 88 3.99 2.85 2.28
C ALA A 88 4.77 2.28 3.47
N ILE A 89 4.09 1.46 4.28
CA ILE A 89 4.66 0.76 5.43
C ILE A 89 4.64 -0.73 5.12
N LYS A 90 5.81 -1.33 4.90
CA LYS A 90 6.00 -2.72 4.43
C LYS A 90 6.47 -3.66 5.53
N GLY A 91 6.13 -4.93 5.37
CA GLY A 91 6.56 -6.00 6.27
C GLY A 91 5.62 -6.17 7.46
N LEU A 92 4.39 -5.67 7.34
CA LEU A 92 3.38 -5.83 8.37
C LEU A 92 2.82 -7.26 8.39
N VAL A 93 2.29 -7.66 9.52
CA VAL A 93 1.45 -8.86 9.61
C VAL A 93 0.23 -8.69 8.70
N ARG A 94 -0.29 -9.80 8.18
CA ARG A 94 -1.44 -9.79 7.28
C ARG A 94 -2.62 -9.04 7.90
N ASP A 95 -3.13 -8.06 7.17
CA ASP A 95 -4.35 -7.31 7.48
C ASP A 95 -4.30 -6.65 8.88
N ALA A 96 -3.10 -6.27 9.31
CA ALA A 96 -2.85 -5.59 10.58
C ALA A 96 -3.62 -4.26 10.68
N ASN A 97 -4.03 -3.90 11.89
CA ASN A 97 -4.40 -2.52 12.17
C ASN A 97 -3.15 -1.65 12.15
N VAL A 98 -3.30 -0.44 11.63
CA VAL A 98 -2.24 0.56 11.58
C VAL A 98 -2.78 1.90 12.06
N LYS A 99 -2.11 2.48 13.07
CA LYS A 99 -2.42 3.81 13.60
C LYS A 99 -1.18 4.69 13.49
N ILE A 100 -1.35 5.88 12.95
CA ILE A 100 -0.28 6.86 12.79
C ILE A 100 -0.58 8.03 13.71
N THR A 101 0.37 8.37 14.59
CA THR A 101 0.26 9.50 15.51
C THR A 101 1.39 10.50 15.28
N ASP A 102 1.18 11.74 15.71
CA ASP A 102 2.31 12.63 15.97
C ASP A 102 3.08 12.21 17.25
N ILE A 103 4.17 12.92 17.56
CA ILE A 103 4.98 12.66 18.74
C ILE A 103 4.27 12.94 20.07
N ASN A 104 3.20 13.73 20.05
CA ASN A 104 2.36 14.01 21.22
C ASN A 104 1.29 12.93 21.44
N GLY A 105 1.24 11.91 20.58
CA GLY A 105 0.26 10.82 20.64
C GLY A 105 -1.10 11.18 20.03
N LYS A 106 -1.24 12.33 19.36
CA LYS A 106 -2.46 12.65 18.64
C LYS A 106 -2.57 11.75 17.42
N LEU A 107 -3.71 11.05 17.28
CA LEU A 107 -4.01 10.25 16.10
C LEU A 107 -4.15 11.14 14.85
N VAL A 108 -3.40 10.79 13.81
CA VAL A 108 -3.32 11.53 12.53
C VAL A 108 -4.00 10.75 11.42
N TYR A 109 -3.83 9.42 11.41
CA TYR A 109 -4.39 8.54 10.41
C TYR A 109 -4.56 7.12 10.95
N GLU A 110 -5.56 6.38 10.46
CA GLU A 110 -5.82 5.00 10.84
C GLU A 110 -6.27 4.22 9.60
N THR A 111 -5.72 3.02 9.42
CA THR A 111 -6.03 2.15 8.29
C THR A 111 -5.74 0.68 8.63
N LYS A 112 -6.00 -0.21 7.68
CA LYS A 112 -5.58 -1.61 7.72
C LYS A 112 -4.53 -1.90 6.66
N ALA A 113 -3.63 -2.82 6.95
CA ALA A 113 -2.73 -3.35 5.94
C ALA A 113 -3.53 -4.11 4.86
N LEU A 114 -3.11 -3.99 3.61
CA LEU A 114 -3.62 -4.75 2.47
C LEU A 114 -2.69 -5.95 2.23
N GLY A 115 -2.94 -7.02 2.99
CA GLY A 115 -1.94 -8.07 3.18
C GLY A 115 -0.81 -7.56 4.08
N GLY A 116 0.43 -7.51 3.61
CA GLY A 116 1.60 -7.16 4.43
C GLY A 116 2.06 -5.69 4.35
N GLN A 117 1.23 -4.79 3.81
CA GLN A 117 1.58 -3.40 3.57
C GLN A 117 0.41 -2.46 3.86
N ALA A 118 0.66 -1.34 4.52
CA ALA A 118 -0.31 -0.24 4.65
C ALA A 118 0.14 0.99 3.85
N ILE A 119 -0.83 1.78 3.40
CA ILE A 119 -0.62 3.00 2.63
C ILE A 119 -1.20 4.19 3.38
N TRP A 120 -0.46 5.30 3.38
CA TRP A 120 -0.90 6.59 3.89
C TRP A 120 -0.56 7.67 2.86
N ASP A 121 -1.51 8.53 2.52
CA ASP A 121 -1.33 9.62 1.54
C ASP A 121 -0.61 10.87 2.12
N GLY A 122 -0.25 10.82 3.41
CA GLY A 122 0.38 11.94 4.12
C GLY A 122 -0.61 13.05 4.49
N MET A 123 -1.91 12.77 4.47
CA MET A 123 -2.96 13.69 4.93
C MET A 123 -3.44 13.32 6.33
N ASP A 124 -3.86 14.31 7.10
CA ASP A 124 -4.61 14.11 8.34
C ASP A 124 -6.11 13.93 8.07
N TYR A 125 -6.91 13.67 9.11
CA TYR A 125 -8.36 13.53 9.00
C TYR A 125 -9.11 14.77 8.50
N ASN A 126 -8.47 15.94 8.50
CA ASN A 126 -9.05 17.17 7.94
C ASN A 126 -8.72 17.32 6.45
N GLY A 127 -8.08 16.32 5.83
CA GLY A 127 -7.60 16.38 4.45
C GLY A 127 -6.40 17.32 4.27
N SER A 128 -5.77 17.75 5.36
CA SER A 128 -4.61 18.64 5.34
C SER A 128 -3.32 17.83 5.34
N ARG A 129 -2.33 18.30 4.58
CA ARG A 129 -0.98 17.71 4.54
C ARG A 129 -0.37 17.69 5.95
N ALA A 130 -0.02 16.50 6.45
CA ALA A 130 0.55 16.31 7.79
C ALA A 130 1.84 17.11 7.95
N ALA A 131 1.96 17.96 8.98
CA ALA A 131 3.06 18.90 9.21
C ALA A 131 4.49 18.28 9.23
N THR A 132 5.52 19.12 9.21
CA THR A 132 6.91 18.68 9.46
C THR A 132 7.01 18.08 10.85
N GLY A 133 7.64 16.90 10.97
CA GLY A 133 7.79 16.23 12.26
C GLY A 133 8.03 14.73 12.15
N VAL A 134 8.16 14.10 13.32
CA VAL A 134 8.23 12.64 13.44
C VAL A 134 6.84 12.10 13.75
N TYR A 135 6.43 11.11 12.96
CA TYR A 135 5.19 10.38 13.13
C TYR A 135 5.50 8.95 13.56
N LEU A 136 4.77 8.45 14.55
CA LEU A 136 4.88 7.07 15.02
C LEU A 136 3.80 6.23 14.33
N VAL A 137 4.20 5.08 13.82
CA VAL A 137 3.31 4.11 13.18
C VAL A 137 3.23 2.89 14.08
N PHE A 138 2.08 2.68 14.69
CA PHE A 138 1.75 1.51 15.49
C PHE A 138 1.04 0.50 14.60
N SER A 139 1.47 -0.76 14.64
CA SER A 139 0.79 -1.85 13.97
C SER A 139 0.59 -3.04 14.89
N ALA A 140 -0.58 -3.68 14.80
CA ALA A 140 -0.90 -4.86 15.58
C ALA A 140 -1.82 -5.80 14.81
N ASN A 141 -1.68 -7.11 15.03
CA ASN A 141 -2.66 -8.07 14.52
C ASN A 141 -3.97 -8.03 15.31
N GLU A 142 -5.10 -8.14 14.61
CA GLU A 142 -6.42 -8.35 15.25
C GLU A 142 -6.79 -9.84 15.35
N ASN A 143 -6.02 -10.72 14.69
CA ASN A 143 -6.34 -12.14 14.63
C ASN A 143 -5.98 -12.82 15.96
N THR A 144 -6.99 -13.06 16.79
CA THR A 144 -6.88 -13.74 18.08
C THR A 144 -6.40 -15.19 17.99
N SER A 145 -6.41 -15.79 16.79
CA SER A 145 -5.85 -17.13 16.54
C SER A 145 -4.34 -17.11 16.28
N LEU A 146 -3.74 -15.93 16.11
CA LEU A 146 -2.30 -15.73 16.03
C LEU A 146 -1.78 -15.20 17.38
N PRO A 147 -0.51 -15.46 17.73
CA PRO A 147 0.12 -14.79 18.87
C PRO A 147 0.02 -13.27 18.71
N SER A 148 -0.23 -12.56 19.81
CA SER A 148 -0.24 -11.09 19.79
C SER A 148 1.11 -10.59 19.29
N ASP A 149 1.08 -9.79 18.23
CA ASP A 149 2.27 -9.23 17.61
C ASP A 149 2.01 -7.75 17.32
N ALA A 150 2.84 -6.89 17.92
CA ALA A 150 2.75 -5.45 17.82
C ALA A 150 4.11 -4.86 17.48
N LEU A 151 4.12 -3.84 16.64
CA LEU A 151 5.31 -3.18 16.14
C LEU A 151 5.11 -1.66 16.12
N VAL A 152 6.21 -0.93 16.36
CA VAL A 152 6.29 0.52 16.17
C VAL A 152 7.40 0.83 15.18
N THR A 153 7.09 1.65 14.17
CA THR A 153 8.09 2.30 13.30
C THR A 153 7.84 3.81 13.24
N LYS A 154 8.68 4.55 12.50
CA LYS A 154 8.59 6.01 12.44
C LYS A 154 8.75 6.55 11.02
N ILE A 155 8.09 7.66 10.75
CA ILE A 155 8.19 8.43 9.51
C ILE A 155 8.65 9.84 9.88
N LEU A 156 9.68 10.33 9.20
CA LEU A 156 10.08 11.73 9.27
C LEU A 156 9.50 12.47 8.06
N ILE A 157 8.68 13.50 8.29
CA ILE A 157 8.20 14.42 7.25
C ILE A 157 9.01 15.71 7.35
N VAL A 158 9.55 16.16 6.21
CA VAL A 158 10.29 17.43 6.08
C VAL A 158 9.56 18.30 5.06
N ARG A 159 9.30 19.57 5.41
CA ARG A 159 8.81 20.61 4.50
C ARG A 159 9.77 21.79 4.45
#